data_AF-A0AA43QVA2-F1
#
_entry.id   AF-A0AA43QVA2-F1
#
_cell.length_a   1.000
_cell.length_b   1.000
_cell.length_c   1.000
_cell.angle_alpha   90.00
_cell.angle_beta   90.00
_cell.angle_gamma   90.00
#
_symmetry.space_group_name_H-M   'P 1'
#
loop_
_entity.id
_entity.type
_entity.pdbx_description
1 polymer ?
#
loop_
_entity_poly.entity_id
_entity_poly.type
_entity_poly.pdbx_seq_one_letter_code
_entity_poly.pdbx_strand_id
1 'polypeptide(L)'
;MAIQDAGLFMATMTLAAAHLDAVRGDNKIRGSPEFFQQKGDTFNKINAKLKDPNEAISNEVIAAIAMLTMAANLSCNITEFNIHMSAIYRMVQMRGGITALGGGDILQILVGRLDLIHSLNRACPPTFEITPCCNMVLDRPHILPPEFMGPISSGDLPPQLPAGMREVFHGIRYLSTHLETPRPGQTHYDLMCFSKIRTKSTHELLRLGFPPLSFGGGAEASLLTPPTAAFELEALRLAALLYLHCGLHMFIPFSTARPAVMGGLKAQFFALLSHFDELAPRELNAVMEQRATLTWALVVGSQLAETDTEEALFAKLIAKMVEGQGVEDWQGMEQRLRRICWVKMLGTVERKRVWERVRRGGW
;
A
#
# COMPACT_ATOMS: atom_id res chain seq x y z
N MET A 1 -26.47 14.19 -0.71
CA MET A 1 -25.28 14.92 -1.19
C MET A 1 -25.17 14.90 -2.70
N ALA A 2 -24.68 13.86 -3.38
CA ALA A 2 -24.38 13.94 -4.82
C ALA A 2 -25.58 14.31 -5.72
N ILE A 3 -26.75 13.70 -5.54
CA ILE A 3 -27.94 14.00 -6.37
C ILE A 3 -28.47 15.42 -6.13
N GLN A 4 -28.15 16.03 -4.99
CA GLN A 4 -28.61 17.37 -4.60
C GLN A 4 -27.67 18.46 -5.08
N ASP A 5 -26.44 18.12 -5.50
CA ASP A 5 -25.46 19.08 -5.97
C ASP A 5 -24.92 18.72 -7.35
N ALA A 6 -25.18 19.60 -8.33
CA ALA A 6 -24.79 19.37 -9.71
C ALA A 6 -23.26 19.22 -9.90
N GLY A 7 -22.45 19.98 -9.14
CA GLY A 7 -21.00 19.90 -9.22
C GLY A 7 -20.46 18.55 -8.74
N LEU A 8 -20.91 18.11 -7.56
CA LEU A 8 -20.55 16.82 -7.00
C LEU A 8 -21.09 15.64 -7.82
N PHE A 9 -22.31 15.76 -8.38
CA PHE A 9 -22.86 14.75 -9.27
C PHE A 9 -21.96 14.53 -10.49
N MET A 10 -21.57 15.61 -11.19
CA MET A 10 -20.72 15.50 -12.37
C MET A 10 -19.30 15.03 -12.04
N ALA A 11 -18.76 15.42 -10.88
CA ALA A 11 -17.48 14.87 -10.40
C ALA A 11 -17.56 13.36 -10.15
N THR A 12 -18.70 12.89 -9.64
CA THR A 12 -18.98 11.45 -9.46
C THR A 12 -19.06 10.73 -10.82
N MET A 13 -19.72 11.34 -11.81
CA MET A 13 -19.77 10.80 -13.19
C MET A 13 -18.39 10.79 -13.86
N THR A 14 -17.56 11.80 -13.62
CA THR A 14 -16.17 11.85 -14.10
C THR A 14 -15.36 10.69 -13.53
N LEU A 15 -15.48 10.41 -12.23
CA LEU A 15 -14.84 9.27 -11.59
C LEU A 15 -15.37 7.93 -12.16
N ALA A 16 -16.68 7.82 -12.39
CA ALA A 16 -17.29 6.63 -12.99
C ALA A 16 -16.76 6.38 -14.41
N ALA A 17 -16.62 7.43 -15.23
CA ALA A 17 -16.03 7.35 -16.56
C ALA A 17 -14.57 6.89 -16.50
N ALA A 18 -13.76 7.45 -15.59
CA ALA A 18 -12.37 7.03 -15.38
C ALA A 18 -12.27 5.54 -14.98
N HIS A 19 -13.17 5.06 -14.12
CA HIS A 19 -13.25 3.64 -13.80
C HIS A 19 -13.62 2.77 -15.01
N LEU A 20 -14.59 3.22 -15.82
CA LEU A 20 -15.01 2.49 -17.00
C LEU A 20 -13.88 2.36 -18.03
N ASP A 21 -13.14 3.44 -18.27
CA ASP A 21 -11.94 3.44 -19.12
C ASP A 21 -10.90 2.45 -18.60
N ALA A 22 -10.62 2.48 -17.28
CA ALA A 22 -9.67 1.59 -16.64
C ALA A 22 -10.07 0.10 -16.76
N VAL A 23 -11.37 -0.21 -16.67
CA VAL A 23 -11.90 -1.58 -16.81
C VAL A 23 -11.81 -2.06 -18.26
N ARG A 24 -12.14 -1.20 -19.23
CA ARG A 24 -12.13 -1.56 -20.66
C ARG A 24 -10.71 -1.74 -21.20
N GLY A 25 -9.71 -1.16 -20.54
CA GLY A 25 -8.33 -1.14 -21.04
C GLY A 25 -8.15 -0.21 -22.25
N ASP A 26 -9.22 0.48 -22.64
CA ASP A 26 -9.25 1.49 -23.69
C ASP A 26 -8.57 2.76 -23.16
N ASN A 27 -7.65 3.34 -23.94
CA ASN A 27 -6.96 4.59 -23.64
C ASN A 27 -6.12 4.63 -22.34
N LYS A 28 -5.28 3.61 -22.12
CA LYS A 28 -4.29 3.49 -21.01
C LYS A 28 -3.43 4.73 -20.69
N ILE A 29 -3.43 5.76 -21.53
CA ILE A 29 -2.61 6.98 -21.35
C ILE A 29 -3.44 8.27 -21.48
N ARG A 30 -4.67 8.23 -22.03
CA ARG A 30 -5.39 9.45 -22.41
C ARG A 30 -6.85 9.57 -21.98
N GLY A 31 -7.53 8.52 -21.50
CA GLY A 31 -8.96 8.63 -21.15
C GLY A 31 -9.89 8.80 -22.37
N SER A 32 -11.17 8.52 -22.21
CA SER A 32 -12.20 8.64 -23.26
C SER A 32 -12.64 10.09 -23.51
N PRO A 33 -13.19 10.41 -24.71
CA PRO A 33 -13.83 11.70 -24.95
C PRO A 33 -14.89 12.06 -23.90
N GLU A 34 -15.67 11.06 -23.49
CA GLU A 34 -16.71 11.20 -22.46
C GLU A 34 -16.10 11.58 -21.10
N PHE A 35 -14.99 10.96 -20.72
CA PHE A 35 -14.26 11.34 -19.50
C PHE A 35 -13.84 12.81 -19.52
N PHE A 36 -13.26 13.30 -20.63
CA PHE A 36 -12.84 14.69 -20.73
C PHE A 36 -14.00 15.69 -20.76
N GLN A 37 -15.09 15.34 -21.44
CA GLN A 37 -16.27 16.18 -21.47
C GLN A 37 -16.85 16.35 -20.05
N GLN A 38 -17.08 15.23 -19.35
CA GLN A 38 -17.60 15.24 -17.98
C GLN A 38 -16.68 16.01 -17.02
N LYS A 39 -15.36 15.85 -17.19
CA LYS A 39 -14.36 16.56 -16.40
C LYS A 39 -14.39 18.07 -16.66
N GLY A 40 -14.50 18.50 -17.92
CA GLY A 40 -14.63 19.91 -18.29
C GLY A 40 -15.89 20.56 -17.69
N ASP A 41 -17.03 19.87 -17.78
CA ASP A 41 -18.29 20.31 -17.20
C ASP A 41 -18.21 20.42 -15.67
N THR A 42 -17.54 19.44 -15.04
CA THR A 42 -17.25 19.44 -13.59
C THR A 42 -16.44 20.67 -13.20
N PHE A 43 -15.35 20.97 -13.91
CA PHE A 43 -14.53 22.16 -13.61
C PHE A 43 -15.33 23.45 -13.73
N ASN A 44 -16.18 23.59 -14.74
CA ASN A 44 -17.00 24.79 -14.91
C ASN A 44 -17.92 25.03 -13.70
N LYS A 45 -18.55 23.97 -13.16
CA LYS A 45 -19.41 24.10 -11.97
C LYS A 45 -18.62 24.36 -10.69
N ILE A 46 -17.51 23.65 -10.47
CA ILE A 46 -16.67 23.88 -9.28
C ILE A 46 -16.11 25.31 -9.31
N ASN A 47 -15.60 25.78 -10.47
CA ASN A 47 -15.06 27.13 -10.61
C ASN A 47 -16.11 28.22 -10.36
N ALA A 48 -17.38 27.97 -10.68
CA ALA A 48 -18.45 28.89 -10.33
C ALA A 48 -18.62 29.00 -8.80
N LYS A 49 -18.60 27.88 -8.08
CA LYS A 49 -18.70 27.84 -6.61
C LYS A 49 -17.49 28.43 -5.90
N LEU A 50 -16.30 28.24 -6.45
CA LEU A 50 -15.07 28.80 -5.88
C LEU A 50 -15.04 30.34 -5.88
N LYS A 51 -15.89 30.99 -6.69
CA LYS A 51 -16.05 32.45 -6.68
C LYS A 51 -16.89 32.97 -5.52
N ASP A 52 -17.71 32.12 -4.90
CA ASP A 52 -18.49 32.47 -3.72
C ASP A 52 -17.71 32.05 -2.46
N PRO A 53 -17.25 32.99 -1.61
CA PRO A 53 -16.53 32.66 -0.37
C PRO A 53 -17.29 31.73 0.57
N ASN A 54 -18.63 31.75 0.54
CA ASN A 54 -19.46 30.90 1.40
C ASN A 54 -19.56 29.46 0.90
N GLU A 55 -19.42 29.24 -0.41
CA GLU A 55 -19.49 27.91 -1.03
C GLU A 55 -18.11 27.31 -1.32
N ALA A 56 -17.07 28.13 -1.45
CA ALA A 56 -15.74 27.73 -1.93
C ALA A 56 -15.08 26.61 -1.10
N ILE A 57 -15.45 26.48 0.18
CA ILE A 57 -14.97 25.42 1.10
C ILE A 57 -16.10 24.53 1.64
N SER A 58 -17.24 24.49 0.95
CA SER A 58 -18.35 23.59 1.24
C SER A 58 -17.95 22.12 1.11
N ASN A 59 -18.71 21.23 1.78
CA ASN A 59 -18.45 19.79 1.71
C ASN A 59 -18.59 19.27 0.28
N GLU A 60 -19.53 19.82 -0.49
CA GLU A 60 -19.79 19.47 -1.89
C GLU A 60 -18.59 19.78 -2.79
N VAL A 61 -17.98 20.96 -2.62
CA VAL A 61 -16.78 21.36 -3.39
C VAL A 61 -15.58 20.48 -3.03
N ILE A 62 -15.32 20.26 -1.73
CA ILE A 62 -14.23 19.39 -1.28
C ILE A 62 -14.43 17.96 -1.80
N ALA A 63 -15.66 17.44 -1.71
CA ALA A 63 -16.01 16.13 -2.23
C ALA A 63 -15.81 16.03 -3.74
N ALA A 64 -16.21 17.05 -4.50
CA ALA A 64 -16.06 17.07 -5.94
C ALA A 64 -14.57 17.07 -6.37
N ILE A 65 -13.74 17.87 -5.69
CA ILE A 65 -12.28 17.88 -5.91
C ILE A 65 -11.67 16.54 -5.51
N ALA A 66 -12.13 15.91 -4.43
CA ALA A 66 -11.68 14.58 -4.03
C ALA A 66 -12.02 13.50 -5.10
N MET A 67 -13.20 13.57 -5.72
CA MET A 67 -13.55 12.67 -6.85
C MET A 67 -12.66 12.91 -8.06
N LEU A 68 -12.38 14.17 -8.41
CA LEU A 68 -11.43 14.52 -9.48
C LEU A 68 -10.01 14.05 -9.19
N THR A 69 -9.58 14.13 -7.93
CA THR A 69 -8.29 13.62 -7.46
C THR A 69 -8.19 12.11 -7.66
N MET A 70 -9.24 11.37 -7.30
CA MET A 70 -9.30 9.93 -7.53
C MET A 70 -9.30 9.58 -9.02
N ALA A 71 -10.00 10.35 -9.85
CA ALA A 71 -10.00 10.17 -11.29
C ALA A 71 -8.60 10.43 -11.90
N ALA A 72 -7.90 11.46 -11.43
CA ALA A 72 -6.50 11.73 -11.81
C ALA A 72 -5.57 10.57 -11.41
N ASN A 73 -5.78 9.96 -10.24
CA ASN A 73 -5.05 8.77 -9.81
C ASN A 73 -5.30 7.57 -10.76
N LEU A 74 -6.55 7.29 -11.13
CA LEU A 74 -6.90 6.17 -12.03
C LEU A 74 -6.32 6.33 -13.44
N SER A 75 -6.24 7.57 -13.91
CA SER A 75 -5.63 7.94 -15.19
C SER A 75 -4.12 8.14 -15.11
N CYS A 76 -3.49 7.83 -13.97
CA CYS A 76 -2.06 7.99 -13.73
C CYS A 76 -1.54 9.44 -13.94
N ASN A 77 -2.40 10.46 -13.85
CA ASN A 77 -2.00 11.86 -13.96
C ASN A 77 -1.51 12.39 -12.60
N ILE A 78 -0.27 12.05 -12.25
CA ILE A 78 0.33 12.40 -10.95
C ILE A 78 0.44 13.92 -10.74
N THR A 79 0.69 14.68 -11.80
CA THR A 79 0.77 16.15 -11.72
C THR A 79 -0.56 16.73 -11.27
N GLU A 80 -1.66 16.33 -11.92
CA GLU A 80 -2.99 16.78 -11.56
C GLU A 80 -3.43 16.27 -10.18
N PHE A 81 -3.13 15.00 -9.86
CA PHE A 81 -3.36 14.44 -8.54
C PHE A 81 -2.73 15.31 -7.44
N ASN A 82 -1.47 15.73 -7.63
CA ASN A 82 -0.76 16.56 -6.66
C ASN A 82 -1.34 17.97 -6.53
N ILE A 83 -1.78 18.58 -7.65
CA ILE A 83 -2.45 19.89 -7.64
C ILE A 83 -3.73 19.81 -6.82
N HIS A 84 -4.58 18.81 -7.08
CA HIS A 84 -5.84 18.66 -6.36
C HIS A 84 -5.63 18.28 -4.89
N MET A 85 -4.64 17.44 -4.57
CA MET A 85 -4.28 17.15 -3.17
C MET A 85 -3.84 18.40 -2.40
N SER A 86 -3.02 19.25 -3.01
CA SER A 86 -2.62 20.53 -2.41
C SER A 86 -3.83 21.42 -2.11
N ALA A 87 -4.78 21.49 -3.05
CA ALA A 87 -6.04 22.20 -2.84
C ALA A 87 -6.88 21.61 -1.70
N ILE A 88 -7.02 20.28 -1.63
CA ILE A 88 -7.72 19.59 -0.55
C ILE A 88 -7.10 19.90 0.81
N TYR A 89 -5.76 19.80 0.94
CA TYR A 89 -5.08 20.12 2.21
C TYR A 89 -5.40 21.54 2.67
N ARG A 90 -5.31 22.52 1.77
CA ARG A 90 -5.62 23.92 2.08
C ARG A 90 -7.08 24.09 2.50
N MET A 91 -8.03 23.49 1.77
CA MET A 91 -9.47 23.60 2.09
C MET A 91 -9.81 22.95 3.43
N VAL A 92 -9.24 21.77 3.72
CA VAL A 92 -9.42 21.09 5.01
C VAL A 92 -8.83 21.91 6.15
N GLN A 93 -7.65 22.51 5.96
CA GLN A 93 -7.04 23.39 6.95
C GLN A 93 -7.90 24.63 7.22
N MET A 94 -8.44 25.26 6.17
CA MET A 94 -9.36 26.40 6.30
C MET A 94 -10.65 26.04 7.06
N ARG A 95 -11.07 24.78 7.01
CA ARG A 95 -12.21 24.24 7.78
C ARG A 95 -11.89 23.89 9.23
N GLY A 96 -10.63 24.01 9.65
CA GLY A 96 -10.18 23.66 11.01
C GLY A 96 -9.70 22.21 11.17
N GLY A 97 -9.41 21.52 10.07
CA GLY A 97 -8.86 20.15 10.07
C GLY A 97 -9.84 19.09 9.58
N ILE A 98 -9.33 17.85 9.44
CA ILE A 98 -10.08 16.74 8.81
C ILE A 98 -11.34 16.33 9.59
N THR A 99 -11.35 16.51 10.91
CA THR A 99 -12.51 16.20 11.76
C THR A 99 -13.68 17.15 11.53
N ALA A 100 -13.40 18.40 11.09
CA ALA A 100 -14.41 19.41 10.78
C ALA A 100 -15.21 19.14 9.49
N LEU A 101 -14.89 18.05 8.78
CA LEU A 101 -15.63 17.56 7.63
C LEU A 101 -16.86 16.70 7.98
N GLY A 102 -17.10 16.43 9.28
CA GLY A 102 -18.28 15.68 9.73
C GLY A 102 -17.99 14.47 10.64
N GLY A 103 -16.79 14.32 11.20
CA GLY A 103 -16.52 13.37 12.30
C GLY A 103 -16.92 11.90 12.05
N GLY A 104 -16.52 11.33 10.90
CA GLY A 104 -16.78 9.92 10.52
C GLY A 104 -17.53 9.78 9.19
N ASP A 105 -17.93 10.89 8.59
CA ASP A 105 -18.68 10.94 7.34
C ASP A 105 -17.87 10.48 6.11
N ILE A 106 -18.60 10.17 5.03
CA ILE A 106 -18.06 9.64 3.78
C ILE A 106 -16.98 10.55 3.17
N LEU A 107 -17.11 11.86 3.35
CA LEU A 107 -16.13 12.84 2.88
C LEU A 107 -14.80 12.71 3.63
N GLN A 108 -14.85 12.54 4.94
CA GLN A 108 -13.65 12.34 5.75
C GLN A 108 -12.92 11.06 5.36
N ILE A 109 -13.68 9.97 5.13
CA ILE A 109 -13.13 8.69 4.65
C ILE A 109 -12.46 8.86 3.28
N LEU A 110 -13.10 9.58 2.36
CA LEU A 110 -12.57 9.84 1.03
C LEU A 110 -11.28 10.65 1.07
N VAL A 111 -11.25 11.76 1.81
CA VAL A 111 -10.07 12.61 1.98
C VAL A 111 -8.93 11.85 2.66
N GLY A 112 -9.21 11.09 3.72
CA GLY A 112 -8.21 10.27 4.40
C GLY A 112 -7.62 9.19 3.49
N ARG A 113 -8.44 8.57 2.62
CA ARG A 113 -7.95 7.62 1.62
C ARG A 113 -7.03 8.28 0.59
N LEU A 114 -7.35 9.48 0.14
CA LEU A 114 -6.51 10.23 -0.80
C LEU A 114 -5.17 10.65 -0.18
N ASP A 115 -5.17 11.08 1.09
CA ASP A 115 -3.94 11.35 1.84
C ASP A 115 -3.05 10.11 1.92
N LEU A 116 -3.61 8.94 2.23
CA LEU A 116 -2.86 7.68 2.19
C LEU A 116 -2.28 7.36 0.82
N ILE A 117 -3.05 7.53 -0.27
CA ILE A 117 -2.54 7.33 -1.63
C ILE A 117 -1.39 8.30 -1.92
N HIS A 118 -1.54 9.57 -1.56
CA HIS A 118 -0.51 10.57 -1.75
C HIS A 118 0.77 10.23 -0.97
N SER A 119 0.62 9.82 0.29
CA SER A 119 1.73 9.41 1.15
C SER A 119 2.42 8.13 0.69
N LEU A 120 1.70 7.17 0.12
CA LEU A 120 2.30 6.00 -0.54
C LEU A 120 3.13 6.42 -1.76
N ASN A 121 2.56 7.26 -2.63
CA ASN A 121 3.22 7.71 -3.86
C ASN A 121 4.53 8.45 -3.58
N ARG A 122 4.56 9.21 -2.49
CA ARG A 122 5.73 10.00 -2.08
C ARG A 122 6.60 9.31 -1.03
N ALA A 123 6.17 8.15 -0.55
CA ALA A 123 6.76 7.43 0.57
C ALA A 123 7.07 8.35 1.76
N CYS A 124 6.07 9.12 2.17
CA CYS A 124 6.13 10.02 3.32
C CYS A 124 5.01 9.68 4.32
N PRO A 125 5.07 10.20 5.56
CA PRO A 125 3.97 10.06 6.50
C PRO A 125 2.66 10.65 5.96
N PRO A 126 1.49 10.15 6.40
CA PRO A 126 0.19 10.77 6.16
C PRO A 126 0.11 12.16 6.79
N THR A 127 -0.53 13.10 6.09
CA THR A 127 -0.73 14.48 6.60
C THR A 127 -1.79 14.49 7.69
N PHE A 128 -2.82 13.66 7.54
CA PHE A 128 -3.94 13.62 8.45
C PHE A 128 -3.83 12.46 9.43
N GLU A 129 -4.33 12.69 10.64
CA GLU A 129 -4.57 11.63 11.62
C GLU A 129 -5.59 10.62 11.12
N ILE A 130 -5.48 9.37 11.59
CA ILE A 130 -6.42 8.34 11.18
C ILE A 130 -7.83 8.68 11.67
N THR A 131 -8.81 8.54 10.78
CA THR A 131 -10.21 8.81 11.13
C THR A 131 -10.67 7.85 12.25
N PRO A 132 -11.35 8.32 13.30
CA PRO A 132 -11.81 7.48 14.42
C PRO A 132 -12.63 6.26 14.01
N CYS A 133 -13.36 6.34 12.89
CA CYS A 133 -14.14 5.20 12.37
C CYS A 133 -13.28 3.98 12.00
N CYS A 134 -11.99 4.17 11.71
CA CYS A 134 -11.03 3.10 11.45
C CYS A 134 -10.53 2.42 12.73
N ASN A 135 -10.71 3.04 13.90
CA ASN A 135 -10.33 2.48 15.20
C ASN A 135 -11.39 1.53 15.79
N MET A 136 -12.64 1.57 15.29
CA MET A 136 -13.79 0.84 15.85
C MET A 136 -13.82 -0.68 15.60
N VAL A 137 -12.72 -1.31 15.19
CA VAL A 137 -12.74 -2.72 14.74
C VAL A 137 -11.85 -3.58 15.61
N LEU A 138 -12.24 -3.79 16.86
CA LEU A 138 -11.83 -4.96 17.65
C LEU A 138 -12.90 -5.46 18.65
N ASP A 139 -14.09 -4.84 18.73
CA ASP A 139 -15.11 -5.22 19.74
C ASP A 139 -15.89 -6.51 19.42
N ARG A 140 -15.67 -7.11 18.24
CA ARG A 140 -16.16 -8.46 17.94
C ARG A 140 -15.01 -9.29 17.38
N PRO A 141 -14.44 -10.24 18.15
CA PRO A 141 -13.60 -11.26 17.57
C PRO A 141 -14.48 -12.10 16.66
N HIS A 142 -14.46 -11.85 15.35
CA HIS A 142 -14.89 -12.85 14.41
C HIS A 142 -14.01 -14.06 14.68
N ILE A 143 -14.63 -15.12 15.19
CA ILE A 143 -13.97 -16.37 15.57
C ILE A 143 -13.22 -16.85 14.33
N LEU A 144 -11.92 -16.54 14.23
CA LEU A 144 -11.02 -17.14 13.26
C LEU A 144 -10.91 -18.62 13.64
N PRO A 145 -10.66 -19.54 12.69
CA PRO A 145 -10.36 -20.91 13.06
C PRO A 145 -9.17 -20.95 14.05
N PRO A 146 -9.16 -21.83 15.07
CA PRO A 146 -8.13 -21.85 16.11
C PRO A 146 -6.68 -21.90 15.60
N GLU A 147 -6.46 -22.55 14.45
CA GLU A 147 -5.17 -22.61 13.75
C GLU A 147 -4.64 -21.24 13.27
N PHE A 148 -5.51 -20.24 13.13
CA PHE A 148 -5.16 -18.86 12.78
C PHE A 148 -5.28 -17.89 13.98
N MET A 149 -5.91 -18.32 15.08
CA MET A 149 -5.97 -17.59 16.36
C MET A 149 -4.73 -17.80 17.24
N GLY A 150 -3.83 -18.70 16.85
CA GLY A 150 -2.54 -18.80 17.53
C GLY A 150 -1.84 -17.43 17.50
N PRO A 151 -1.27 -16.95 18.62
CA PRO A 151 -0.37 -15.80 18.55
C PRO A 151 0.66 -16.09 17.47
N ILE A 152 1.10 -15.07 16.73
CA ILE A 152 2.36 -15.20 15.98
C ILE A 152 3.36 -15.72 17.01
N SER A 153 3.89 -16.92 16.81
CA SER A 153 4.81 -17.50 17.79
C SER A 153 5.89 -16.45 17.98
N SER A 154 6.30 -16.17 19.21
CA SER A 154 7.28 -15.12 19.50
C SER A 154 8.60 -15.27 18.71
N GLY A 155 8.84 -16.44 18.11
CA GLY A 155 9.94 -16.71 17.19
C GLY A 155 9.67 -16.56 15.67
N ASP A 156 8.44 -16.30 15.23
CA ASP A 156 8.12 -16.12 13.79
C ASP A 156 8.33 -14.65 13.32
N LEU A 157 8.32 -13.69 14.25
CA LEU A 157 8.65 -12.29 14.00
C LEU A 157 9.91 -11.87 14.77
N PRO A 158 10.62 -10.83 14.29
CA PRO A 158 11.77 -10.27 15.00
C PRO A 158 11.41 -9.88 16.44
N PRO A 159 12.18 -10.26 17.48
CA PRO A 159 11.95 -9.77 18.83
C PRO A 159 12.08 -8.24 18.94
N GLN A 160 12.96 -7.63 18.14
CA GLN A 160 13.19 -6.18 18.08
C GLN A 160 12.10 -5.40 17.34
N LEU A 161 11.05 -6.06 16.84
CA LEU A 161 9.99 -5.40 16.10
C LEU A 161 9.22 -4.40 16.99
N PRO A 162 9.10 -3.12 16.60
CA PRO A 162 8.31 -2.14 17.34
C PRO A 162 6.87 -2.61 17.55
N ALA A 163 6.27 -2.26 18.69
CA ALA A 163 4.90 -2.68 19.05
C ALA A 163 3.87 -2.37 17.95
N GLY A 164 3.89 -1.16 17.40
CA GLY A 164 2.98 -0.77 16.31
C GLY A 164 3.16 -1.64 15.06
N MET A 165 4.39 -2.01 14.72
CA MET A 165 4.64 -2.89 13.57
C MET A 165 4.18 -4.32 13.85
N ARG A 166 4.31 -4.81 15.10
CA ARG A 166 3.75 -6.10 15.51
C ARG A 166 2.23 -6.13 15.37
N GLU A 167 1.54 -5.08 15.83
CA GLU A 167 0.09 -4.92 15.64
C GLU A 167 -0.31 -4.95 14.16
N VAL A 168 0.46 -4.27 13.31
CA VAL A 168 0.26 -4.31 11.86
C VAL A 168 0.36 -5.74 11.31
N PHE A 169 1.38 -6.51 11.68
CA PHE A 169 1.50 -7.90 11.21
C PHE A 169 0.36 -8.80 11.69
N HIS A 170 -0.16 -8.57 12.90
CA HIS A 170 -1.39 -9.25 13.34
C HIS A 170 -2.59 -8.87 12.46
N GLY A 171 -2.73 -7.59 12.11
CA GLY A 171 -3.74 -7.11 11.17
C GLY A 171 -3.60 -7.74 9.78
N ILE A 172 -2.38 -7.78 9.23
CA ILE A 172 -2.10 -8.40 7.94
C ILE A 172 -2.47 -9.89 7.97
N ARG A 173 -2.08 -10.63 9.01
CA ARG A 173 -2.42 -12.05 9.16
C ARG A 173 -3.93 -12.26 9.18
N TYR A 174 -4.66 -11.43 9.93
CA TYR A 174 -6.12 -11.45 9.94
C TYR A 174 -6.70 -11.27 8.52
N LEU A 175 -6.22 -10.27 7.78
CA LEU A 175 -6.65 -10.02 6.40
C LEU A 175 -6.32 -11.21 5.47
N SER A 176 -5.12 -11.77 5.59
CA SER A 176 -4.68 -12.93 4.80
C SER A 176 -5.56 -14.16 5.05
N THR A 177 -5.79 -14.51 6.32
CA THR A 177 -6.68 -15.63 6.68
C THR A 177 -8.10 -15.42 6.19
N HIS A 178 -8.61 -14.20 6.30
CA HIS A 178 -9.95 -13.86 5.82
C HIS A 178 -10.10 -14.08 4.31
N LEU A 179 -9.04 -13.83 3.53
CA LEU A 179 -9.03 -14.12 2.08
C LEU A 179 -8.88 -15.61 1.76
N GLU A 180 -8.13 -16.39 2.55
CA GLU A 180 -7.95 -17.82 2.31
C GLU A 180 -9.17 -18.67 2.68
N THR A 181 -10.01 -18.18 3.59
CA THR A 181 -11.20 -18.89 4.07
C THR A 181 -12.48 -18.12 3.75
N PRO A 182 -12.92 -18.02 2.47
CA PRO A 182 -14.17 -17.36 2.12
C PRO A 182 -15.31 -18.06 2.85
N ARG A 183 -15.95 -17.34 3.78
CA ARG A 183 -17.10 -17.89 4.52
C ARG A 183 -18.36 -17.71 3.67
N PRO A 184 -19.23 -18.73 3.59
CA PRO A 184 -20.57 -18.54 3.05
C PRO A 184 -21.26 -17.42 3.82
N GLY A 185 -21.72 -16.38 3.13
CA GLY A 185 -22.36 -15.23 3.76
C GLY A 185 -21.42 -14.11 4.21
N GLN A 186 -20.23 -13.97 3.60
CA GLN A 186 -19.43 -12.74 3.73
C GLN A 186 -20.32 -11.50 3.61
N THR A 187 -20.38 -10.76 4.71
CA THR A 187 -21.28 -9.62 4.84
C THR A 187 -20.61 -8.35 4.35
N HIS A 188 -21.41 -7.32 4.04
CA HIS A 188 -20.90 -5.97 3.80
C HIS A 188 -20.02 -5.46 4.97
N TYR A 189 -20.34 -5.89 6.19
CA TYR A 189 -19.58 -5.58 7.40
C TYR A 189 -18.15 -6.16 7.38
N ASP A 190 -17.97 -7.38 6.84
CA ASP A 190 -16.65 -8.01 6.73
C ASP A 190 -15.73 -7.22 5.78
N LEU A 191 -16.27 -6.74 4.66
CA LEU A 191 -15.54 -5.88 3.71
C LEU A 191 -15.18 -4.52 4.32
N MET A 192 -16.06 -3.95 5.12
CA MET A 192 -15.77 -2.70 5.85
C MET A 192 -14.65 -2.91 6.88
N CYS A 193 -14.70 -4.00 7.65
CA CYS A 193 -13.66 -4.35 8.61
C CYS A 193 -12.31 -4.57 7.93
N PHE A 194 -12.30 -5.32 6.82
CA PHE A 194 -11.12 -5.52 5.98
C PHE A 194 -10.51 -4.19 5.54
N SER A 195 -11.34 -3.29 5.01
CA SER A 195 -10.90 -1.96 4.54
C SER A 195 -10.33 -1.12 5.69
N LYS A 196 -10.97 -1.14 6.87
CA LYS A 196 -10.53 -0.38 8.05
C LYS A 196 -9.19 -0.88 8.59
N ILE A 197 -9.03 -2.20 8.77
CA ILE A 197 -7.77 -2.80 9.23
C ILE A 197 -6.65 -2.47 8.24
N ARG A 198 -6.88 -2.68 6.93
CA ARG A 198 -5.90 -2.32 5.90
C ARG A 198 -5.51 -0.84 5.97
N THR A 199 -6.49 0.06 6.07
CA THR A 199 -6.27 1.51 6.16
C THR A 199 -5.44 1.87 7.39
N LYS A 200 -5.78 1.30 8.56
CA LYS A 200 -5.03 1.50 9.80
C LYS A 200 -3.60 1.00 9.67
N SER A 201 -3.41 -0.22 9.19
CA SER A 201 -2.09 -0.80 9.01
C SER A 201 -1.20 0.01 8.06
N THR A 202 -1.76 0.48 6.93
CA THR A 202 -1.05 1.36 6.00
C THR A 202 -0.65 2.68 6.67
N HIS A 203 -1.56 3.30 7.42
CA HIS A 203 -1.29 4.56 8.11
C HIS A 203 -0.15 4.42 9.12
N GLU A 204 -0.19 3.38 9.96
CA GLU A 204 0.85 3.08 10.96
C GLU A 204 2.21 2.83 10.30
N LEU A 205 2.27 2.01 9.26
CA LEU A 205 3.51 1.74 8.53
C LEU A 205 4.10 2.98 7.85
N LEU A 206 3.28 3.91 7.38
CA LEU A 206 3.78 5.16 6.79
C LEU A 206 4.28 6.14 7.86
N ARG A 207 3.71 6.12 9.08
CA ARG A 207 4.15 6.97 10.19
C ARG A 207 5.42 6.48 10.89
N LEU A 208 5.67 5.17 10.87
CA LEU A 208 6.90 4.60 11.42
C LEU A 208 8.16 5.10 10.70
N GLY A 209 8.01 5.76 9.53
CA GLY A 209 9.01 6.46 8.73
C GLY A 209 10.44 6.31 9.23
N PHE A 210 11.19 5.39 8.63
CA PHE A 210 12.63 5.33 8.84
C PHE A 210 13.28 6.47 8.03
N PRO A 211 14.32 7.14 8.57
CA PRO A 211 15.02 8.17 7.83
C PRO A 211 15.46 7.60 6.48
N PRO A 212 15.32 8.36 5.37
CA PRO A 212 15.79 7.90 4.08
C PRO A 212 17.25 7.53 4.23
N LEU A 213 17.56 6.27 3.92
CA LEU A 213 18.91 5.75 3.93
C LEU A 213 19.72 6.62 2.97
N SER A 214 20.48 7.56 3.53
CA SER A 214 21.20 8.57 2.76
C SER A 214 22.46 7.90 2.25
N PHE A 215 22.35 7.22 1.11
CA PHE A 215 23.47 6.59 0.43
C PHE A 215 24.23 7.62 -0.42
N GLY A 216 24.76 8.67 0.24
CA GLY A 216 25.48 9.75 -0.42
C GLY A 216 26.98 9.44 -0.55
N GLY A 217 27.46 9.30 -1.79
CA GLY A 217 28.88 9.13 -2.16
C GLY A 217 29.73 10.39 -1.99
N GLY A 218 29.73 10.98 -0.79
CA GLY A 218 30.70 11.99 -0.38
C GLY A 218 31.76 11.35 0.51
N ALA A 219 33.03 11.73 0.32
CA ALA A 219 34.19 11.22 1.05
C ALA A 219 34.15 11.45 2.59
N GLU A 220 33.08 12.04 3.12
CA GLU A 220 32.84 12.24 4.56
C GLU A 220 31.61 11.49 5.12
N ALA A 221 30.89 10.70 4.31
CA ALA A 221 29.77 9.87 4.78
C ALA A 221 30.19 8.47 5.30
N SER A 222 31.47 8.29 5.61
CA SER A 222 31.96 7.09 6.30
C SER A 222 31.73 7.28 7.80
N LEU A 223 30.68 6.66 8.37
CA LEU A 223 30.66 6.10 9.73
C LEU A 223 29.30 5.56 10.20
N LEU A 224 28.22 5.67 9.44
CA LEU A 224 26.93 5.13 9.85
C LEU A 224 26.33 4.27 8.75
N THR A 225 26.90 3.08 8.53
CA THR A 225 26.07 1.96 8.08
C THR A 225 24.88 1.89 9.04
N PRO A 226 23.64 1.91 8.54
CA PRO A 226 22.48 1.76 9.42
C PRO A 226 22.66 0.45 10.19
N PRO A 227 22.41 0.43 11.51
CA PRO A 227 22.53 -0.81 12.27
C PRO A 227 21.66 -1.87 11.59
N THR A 228 22.16 -3.10 11.47
CA THR A 228 21.50 -4.24 10.83
C THR A 228 19.99 -4.33 11.13
N ALA A 229 19.58 -4.02 12.36
CA ALA A 229 18.17 -3.96 12.76
C ALA A 229 17.34 -2.91 12.00
N ALA A 230 17.88 -1.72 11.72
CA ALA A 230 17.18 -0.68 10.96
C ALA A 230 16.91 -1.09 9.51
N PHE A 231 17.85 -1.81 8.90
CA PHE A 231 17.67 -2.39 7.57
C PHE A 231 16.50 -3.39 7.55
N GLU A 232 16.50 -4.35 8.48
CA GLU A 232 15.46 -5.38 8.55
C GLU A 232 14.08 -4.78 8.76
N LEU A 233 13.98 -3.80 9.67
CA LEU A 233 12.73 -3.11 9.95
C LEU A 233 12.23 -2.35 8.72
N GLU A 234 13.12 -1.68 7.98
CA GLU A 234 12.72 -0.98 6.75
C GLU A 234 12.29 -1.96 5.65
N ALA A 235 13.01 -3.06 5.46
CA ALA A 235 12.65 -4.11 4.51
C ALA A 235 11.26 -4.67 4.82
N LEU A 236 10.99 -4.96 6.10
CA LEU A 236 9.70 -5.48 6.53
C LEU A 236 8.58 -4.43 6.39
N ARG A 237 8.86 -3.15 6.67
CA ARG A 237 7.88 -2.07 6.55
C ARG A 237 7.47 -1.88 5.10
N LEU A 238 8.44 -1.79 4.19
CA LEU A 238 8.20 -1.66 2.76
C LEU A 238 7.49 -2.90 2.20
N ALA A 239 7.94 -4.10 2.56
CA ALA A 239 7.27 -5.33 2.14
C ALA A 239 5.83 -5.42 2.68
N ALA A 240 5.57 -4.99 3.91
CA ALA A 240 4.21 -4.94 4.46
C ALA A 240 3.30 -3.97 3.71
N LEU A 241 3.80 -2.78 3.35
CA LEU A 241 3.08 -1.83 2.50
C LEU A 241 2.77 -2.43 1.13
N LEU A 242 3.77 -3.06 0.49
CA LEU A 242 3.59 -3.74 -0.79
C LEU A 242 2.59 -4.90 -0.67
N TYR A 243 2.63 -5.66 0.41
CA TYR A 243 1.71 -6.77 0.63
C TYR A 243 0.25 -6.28 0.79
N LEU A 244 0.03 -5.23 1.57
CA LEU A 244 -1.30 -4.62 1.77
C LEU A 244 -1.89 -4.05 0.47
N HIS A 245 -1.05 -3.48 -0.39
CA HIS A 245 -1.49 -2.76 -1.60
C HIS A 245 -1.41 -3.58 -2.90
N CYS A 246 -0.48 -4.51 -3.02
CA CYS A 246 -0.35 -5.38 -4.20
C CYS A 246 -0.98 -6.75 -3.97
N GLY A 247 -0.76 -7.35 -2.80
CA GLY A 247 -1.21 -8.69 -2.48
C GLY A 247 -2.67 -8.75 -2.04
N LEU A 248 -3.04 -7.95 -1.04
CA LEU A 248 -4.38 -8.00 -0.45
C LEU A 248 -5.44 -7.19 -1.22
N HIS A 249 -5.15 -6.75 -2.45
CA HIS A 249 -5.97 -5.83 -3.24
C HIS A 249 -7.20 -6.48 -3.92
N MET A 250 -7.60 -7.66 -3.44
CA MET A 250 -8.68 -8.52 -3.96
C MET A 250 -10.07 -7.88 -4.07
N PHE A 251 -10.30 -6.73 -3.44
CA PHE A 251 -11.63 -6.09 -3.38
C PHE A 251 -11.71 -4.69 -4.03
N ILE A 252 -10.63 -4.21 -4.66
CA ILE A 252 -10.72 -3.02 -5.51
C ILE A 252 -10.38 -3.45 -6.93
N PRO A 253 -11.40 -3.70 -7.76
CA PRO A 253 -11.22 -3.97 -9.16
C PRO A 253 -10.50 -2.76 -9.78
N PHE A 254 -9.39 -3.02 -10.47
CA PHE A 254 -8.78 -2.09 -11.43
C PHE A 254 -8.24 -0.78 -10.84
N SER A 255 -7.02 -0.82 -10.33
CA SER A 255 -6.14 0.34 -10.49
C SER A 255 -5.10 0.04 -11.57
N THR A 256 -5.36 0.51 -12.77
CA THR A 256 -4.33 0.81 -13.79
C THR A 256 -3.22 1.73 -13.24
N ALA A 257 -3.44 2.35 -12.07
CA ALA A 257 -2.47 3.10 -11.26
C ALA A 257 -1.38 2.26 -10.57
N ARG A 258 -1.37 0.92 -10.73
CA ARG A 258 -0.34 0.02 -10.14
C ARG A 258 1.10 0.49 -10.44
N PRO A 259 1.46 0.93 -11.65
CA PRO A 259 2.84 1.35 -11.94
C PRO A 259 3.20 2.69 -11.30
N ALA A 260 2.28 3.67 -11.30
CA ALA A 260 2.58 5.03 -10.85
C ALA A 260 2.59 5.17 -9.30
N VAL A 261 1.67 4.47 -8.61
CA VAL A 261 1.61 4.47 -7.13
C VAL A 261 2.77 3.67 -6.53
N MET A 262 3.22 2.62 -7.22
CA MET A 262 4.27 1.74 -6.74
C MET A 262 5.68 2.20 -7.09
N GLY A 263 5.87 3.18 -7.98
CA GLY A 263 7.20 3.62 -8.40
C GLY A 263 8.09 4.06 -7.22
N GLY A 264 7.53 4.84 -6.27
CA GLY A 264 8.26 5.32 -5.09
C GLY A 264 8.66 4.20 -4.12
N LEU A 265 7.69 3.36 -3.72
CA LEU A 265 7.95 2.23 -2.82
C LEU A 265 8.86 1.17 -3.47
N LYS A 266 8.67 0.89 -4.76
CA LYS A 266 9.53 0.02 -5.56
C LYS A 266 10.97 0.56 -5.54
N ALA A 267 11.17 1.83 -5.89
CA ALA A 267 12.51 2.43 -5.91
C ALA A 267 13.20 2.36 -4.55
N GLN A 268 12.49 2.65 -3.45
CA GLN A 268 13.03 2.52 -2.10
C GLN A 268 13.41 1.09 -1.74
N PHE A 269 12.55 0.13 -2.08
CA PHE A 269 12.81 -1.28 -1.82
C PHE A 269 14.01 -1.79 -2.62
N PHE A 270 14.13 -1.43 -3.90
CA PHE A 270 15.30 -1.79 -4.70
C PHE A 270 16.59 -1.14 -4.20
N ALA A 271 16.57 0.15 -3.82
CA ALA A 271 17.72 0.81 -3.23
C ALA A 271 18.19 0.09 -1.95
N LEU A 272 17.25 -0.35 -1.13
CA LEU A 272 17.52 -1.17 0.05
C LEU A 272 18.16 -2.52 -0.33
N LEU A 273 17.62 -3.23 -1.33
CA LEU A 273 18.16 -4.53 -1.75
C LEU A 273 19.53 -4.45 -2.41
N SER A 274 19.82 -3.38 -3.17
CA SER A 274 21.15 -3.15 -3.72
C SER A 274 22.19 -3.04 -2.61
N HIS A 275 21.88 -2.32 -1.53
CA HIS A 275 22.76 -2.26 -0.36
C HIS A 275 22.93 -3.62 0.33
N PHE A 276 21.85 -4.41 0.40
CA PHE A 276 21.90 -5.75 0.99
C PHE A 276 22.84 -6.71 0.25
N ASP A 277 22.88 -6.63 -1.08
CA ASP A 277 23.75 -7.49 -1.87
C ASP A 277 25.24 -7.16 -1.68
N GLU A 278 25.54 -5.94 -1.23
CA GLU A 278 26.89 -5.42 -0.94
C GLU A 278 27.35 -5.64 0.50
N LEU A 279 26.47 -6.11 1.42
CA LEU A 279 26.82 -6.30 2.83
C LEU A 279 27.95 -7.30 3.04
N ALA A 280 28.81 -7.04 4.03
CA ALA A 280 29.88 -7.95 4.39
C ALA A 280 29.34 -9.25 5.02
N PRO A 281 30.03 -10.40 4.90
CA PRO A 281 29.55 -11.69 5.41
C PRO A 281 29.18 -11.70 6.91
N ARG A 282 29.86 -10.89 7.74
CA ARG A 282 29.57 -10.78 9.17
C ARG A 282 28.23 -10.09 9.44
N GLU A 283 27.93 -9.04 8.70
CA GLU A 283 26.67 -8.30 8.80
C GLU A 283 25.52 -9.16 8.26
N LEU A 284 25.77 -9.87 7.14
CA LEU A 284 24.84 -10.84 6.59
C LEU A 284 24.48 -11.93 7.60
N ASN A 285 25.45 -12.45 8.36
CA ASN A 285 25.20 -13.47 9.38
C ASN A 285 24.30 -12.97 10.52
N ALA A 286 24.45 -11.71 10.95
CA ALA A 286 23.56 -11.11 11.95
C ALA A 286 22.14 -10.94 11.40
N VAL A 287 22.01 -10.49 10.14
CA VAL A 287 20.72 -10.42 9.42
C VAL A 287 20.08 -11.81 9.24
N MET A 288 20.92 -12.84 9.10
CA MET A 288 20.53 -14.22 8.87
C MET A 288 19.96 -14.94 10.10
N GLU A 289 19.94 -14.33 11.30
CA GLU A 289 19.19 -14.90 12.42
C GLU A 289 17.68 -14.85 12.18
N GLN A 290 17.21 -13.97 11.28
CA GLN A 290 15.80 -13.74 10.98
C GLN A 290 15.42 -14.07 9.54
N ARG A 291 16.04 -15.12 8.99
CA ARG A 291 15.86 -15.47 7.57
C ARG A 291 14.39 -15.62 7.15
N ALA A 292 13.49 -16.03 8.03
CA ALA A 292 12.09 -16.25 7.66
C ALA A 292 11.38 -14.95 7.22
N THR A 293 11.50 -13.87 8.00
CA THR A 293 10.83 -12.60 7.74
C THR A 293 11.44 -11.85 6.57
N LEU A 294 12.76 -11.95 6.39
CA LEU A 294 13.42 -11.39 5.20
C LEU A 294 13.13 -12.20 3.95
N THR A 295 13.07 -13.54 4.03
CA THR A 295 12.59 -14.36 2.90
C THR A 295 11.17 -13.94 2.52
N TRP A 296 10.30 -13.70 3.51
CA TRP A 296 8.97 -13.17 3.26
C TRP A 296 9.00 -11.80 2.56
N ALA A 297 9.81 -10.85 3.05
CA ALA A 297 9.94 -9.53 2.45
C ALA A 297 10.43 -9.62 0.99
N LEU A 298 11.44 -10.44 0.72
CA LEU A 298 12.00 -10.66 -0.62
C LEU A 298 10.98 -11.30 -1.56
N VAL A 299 10.24 -12.32 -1.11
CA VAL A 299 9.21 -12.98 -1.93
C VAL A 299 8.00 -12.07 -2.16
N VAL A 300 7.68 -11.18 -1.21
CA VAL A 300 6.66 -10.15 -1.44
C VAL A 300 7.15 -9.13 -2.47
N GLY A 301 8.38 -8.63 -2.30
CA GLY A 301 8.96 -7.62 -3.17
C GLY A 301 9.24 -8.11 -4.59
N SER A 302 9.49 -9.40 -4.80
CA SER A 302 9.74 -9.97 -6.13
C SER A 302 8.55 -9.82 -7.09
N GLN A 303 7.35 -9.53 -6.57
CA GLN A 303 6.18 -9.14 -7.37
C GLN A 303 6.37 -7.86 -8.17
N LEU A 304 7.34 -7.03 -7.78
CA LEU A 304 7.67 -5.78 -8.44
C LEU A 304 8.72 -5.93 -9.53
N ALA A 305 9.32 -7.11 -9.67
CA ALA A 305 10.31 -7.36 -10.70
C ALA A 305 9.63 -7.33 -12.08
N GLU A 306 10.04 -6.37 -12.91
CA GLU A 306 9.56 -6.17 -14.27
C GLU A 306 10.64 -6.51 -15.31
N THR A 307 11.91 -6.56 -14.88
CA THR A 307 13.04 -6.88 -15.74
C THR A 307 13.74 -8.17 -15.32
N ASP A 308 14.42 -8.82 -16.25
CA ASP A 308 15.18 -10.04 -15.96
C ASP A 308 16.31 -9.79 -14.95
N THR A 309 16.86 -8.58 -14.88
CA THR A 309 17.89 -8.18 -13.91
C THR A 309 17.31 -8.06 -12.50
N GLU A 310 16.14 -7.43 -12.38
CA GLU A 310 15.42 -7.34 -11.10
C GLU A 310 15.02 -8.74 -10.59
N GLU A 311 14.49 -9.59 -11.47
CA GLU A 311 14.19 -10.99 -11.14
C GLU A 311 15.44 -11.77 -10.70
N ALA A 312 16.59 -11.54 -11.35
CA ALA A 312 17.86 -12.16 -11.00
C ALA A 312 18.31 -11.78 -9.58
N LEU A 313 18.25 -10.49 -9.27
CA LEU A 313 18.60 -9.96 -7.94
C LEU A 313 17.74 -10.62 -6.86
N PHE A 314 16.42 -10.65 -7.04
CA PHE A 314 15.53 -11.33 -6.10
C PHE A 314 15.86 -12.81 -5.94
N ALA A 315 16.08 -13.53 -7.05
CA ALA A 315 16.43 -14.95 -7.00
C ALA A 315 17.73 -15.19 -6.23
N LYS A 316 18.77 -14.38 -6.48
CA LYS A 316 20.05 -14.43 -5.75
C LYS A 316 19.86 -14.25 -4.24
N LEU A 317 19.11 -13.22 -3.84
CA LEU A 317 18.91 -12.90 -2.43
C LEU A 317 18.04 -13.96 -1.72
N ILE A 318 16.99 -14.44 -2.38
CA ILE A 318 16.15 -15.53 -1.86
C ILE A 318 16.98 -16.81 -1.71
N ALA A 319 17.82 -17.16 -2.70
CA ALA A 319 18.72 -18.31 -2.63
C ALA A 319 19.64 -18.24 -1.40
N LYS A 320 20.28 -17.09 -1.18
CA LYS A 320 21.12 -16.82 0.01
C LYS A 320 20.35 -17.00 1.31
N MET A 321 19.09 -16.57 1.37
CA MET A 321 18.29 -16.68 2.60
C MET A 321 17.86 -18.11 2.90
N VAL A 322 17.49 -18.88 1.87
CA VAL A 322 16.94 -20.25 2.04
C VAL A 322 18.02 -21.33 2.11
N GLU A 323 19.27 -20.98 1.82
CA GLU A 323 20.41 -21.90 1.90
C GLU A 323 20.53 -22.53 3.30
N GLY A 324 20.67 -23.86 3.35
CA GLY A 324 20.75 -24.62 4.60
C GLY A 324 19.45 -24.70 5.40
N GLN A 325 18.32 -24.20 4.88
CA GLN A 325 17.04 -24.27 5.57
C GLN A 325 16.22 -25.53 5.25
N GLY A 326 16.60 -26.34 4.27
CA GLY A 326 15.82 -27.51 3.85
C GLY A 326 14.53 -27.15 3.11
N VAL A 327 14.53 -26.06 2.32
CA VAL A 327 13.42 -25.71 1.42
C VAL A 327 13.74 -26.23 0.03
N GLU A 328 13.12 -27.33 -0.36
CA GLU A 328 13.41 -27.99 -1.64
C GLU A 328 12.48 -27.55 -2.77
N ASP A 329 11.24 -27.15 -2.44
CA ASP A 329 10.22 -26.81 -3.41
C ASP A 329 9.37 -25.59 -3.00
N TRP A 330 8.50 -25.17 -3.93
CA TRP A 330 7.59 -24.04 -3.68
C TRP A 330 6.60 -24.32 -2.55
N GLN A 331 6.21 -25.58 -2.35
CA GLN A 331 5.26 -25.95 -1.30
C GLN A 331 5.87 -25.75 0.09
N GLY A 332 7.12 -26.16 0.29
CA GLY A 332 7.89 -25.90 1.49
C GLY A 332 8.14 -24.42 1.72
N MET A 333 8.40 -23.65 0.65
CA MET A 333 8.50 -22.20 0.71
C MET A 333 7.17 -21.57 1.17
N GLU A 334 6.06 -21.94 0.52
CA GLU A 334 4.74 -21.40 0.83
C GLU A 334 4.33 -21.68 2.28
N GLN A 335 4.61 -22.88 2.79
CA GLN A 335 4.37 -23.23 4.20
C GLN A 335 5.12 -22.31 5.17
N ARG A 336 6.34 -21.88 4.84
CA ARG A 336 7.10 -20.91 5.65
C ARG A 336 6.50 -19.52 5.57
N LEU A 337 6.18 -19.05 4.36
CA LEU A 337 5.57 -17.74 4.16
C LEU A 337 4.23 -17.62 4.92
N ARG A 338 3.45 -18.70 4.98
CA ARG A 338 2.20 -18.80 5.75
C ARG A 338 2.38 -18.64 7.26
N ARG A 339 3.55 -19.01 7.82
CA ARG A 339 3.83 -18.81 9.25
C ARG A 339 3.90 -17.33 9.62
N ILE A 340 4.33 -16.49 8.69
CA ILE A 340 4.37 -15.04 8.84
C ILE A 340 3.00 -14.48 8.44
N CYS A 341 2.75 -14.30 7.15
CA CYS A 341 1.53 -13.75 6.55
C CYS A 341 1.48 -14.11 5.06
N TRP A 342 0.71 -15.11 4.62
CA TRP A 342 0.63 -15.43 3.18
C TRP A 342 -0.76 -15.88 2.77
N VAL A 343 -1.12 -15.60 1.51
CA VAL A 343 -2.39 -16.00 0.91
C VAL A 343 -2.07 -16.82 -0.34
N LYS A 344 -2.66 -18.00 -0.47
CA LYS A 344 -2.43 -18.93 -1.60
C LYS A 344 -2.67 -18.29 -2.96
N MET A 345 -3.64 -17.40 -3.05
CA MET A 345 -3.95 -16.68 -4.28
C MET A 345 -2.78 -15.84 -4.79
N LEU A 346 -1.88 -15.50 -3.89
CA LEU A 346 -0.65 -14.81 -4.21
C LEU A 346 0.43 -15.77 -4.73
N GLY A 347 0.24 -17.09 -4.75
CA GLY A 347 1.12 -18.06 -5.44
C GLY A 347 0.96 -18.05 -6.96
N THR A 348 1.10 -16.87 -7.59
CA THR A 348 0.91 -16.67 -9.03
C THR A 348 2.08 -17.24 -9.85
N VAL A 349 1.91 -17.33 -11.18
CA VAL A 349 2.90 -17.88 -12.12
C VAL A 349 4.25 -17.15 -12.02
N GLU A 350 4.22 -15.84 -11.83
CA GLU A 350 5.39 -14.97 -11.72
C GLU A 350 6.28 -15.35 -10.53
N ARG A 351 5.69 -15.77 -9.41
CA ARG A 351 6.45 -16.11 -8.19
C ARG A 351 7.05 -17.49 -8.26
N LYS A 352 6.33 -18.41 -8.91
CA LYS A 352 6.89 -19.70 -9.30
C LYS A 352 8.06 -19.50 -10.27
N ARG A 353 7.99 -18.54 -11.19
CA ARG A 353 9.10 -18.18 -12.09
C ARG A 353 10.35 -17.73 -11.33
N VAL A 354 10.21 -16.82 -10.36
CA VAL A 354 11.34 -16.40 -9.51
C VAL A 354 11.89 -17.58 -8.70
N TRP A 355 11.04 -18.43 -8.14
CA TRP A 355 11.46 -19.63 -7.40
C TRP A 355 12.16 -20.67 -8.29
N GLU A 356 11.70 -20.89 -9.52
CA GLU A 356 12.38 -21.75 -10.48
C GLU A 356 13.78 -21.21 -10.81
N ARG A 357 13.94 -19.88 -10.87
CA ARG A 357 15.24 -19.24 -11.05
C ARG A 357 16.16 -19.47 -9.84
N VAL A 358 15.63 -19.38 -8.62
CA VAL A 358 16.34 -19.76 -7.37
C VAL A 358 16.84 -21.20 -7.45
N ARG A 359 16.00 -22.14 -7.91
CA ARG A 359 16.39 -23.56 -8.03
C ARG A 359 17.47 -23.81 -9.07
N ARG A 360 17.49 -23.04 -10.16
CA ARG A 360 18.40 -23.26 -11.30
C ARG A 360 19.79 -22.65 -11.11
N GLY A 361 20.02 -21.84 -10.09
CA GLY A 361 21.32 -21.17 -9.92
C GLY A 361 21.57 -20.02 -10.89
N GLY A 362 20.55 -19.58 -11.65
CA GLY A 362 20.72 -18.62 -12.74
C GLY A 362 20.57 -17.18 -12.28
N TRP A 363 21.59 -16.60 -11.65
CA TRP A 363 21.60 -15.18 -11.26
C TRP A 363 22.90 -14.47 -11.60
#